data_AF-A0A843HIY9-F1
#
_entry.id   AF-A0A843HIY9-F1
#
_cell.length_a   1.000
_cell.length_b   1.000
_cell.length_c   1.000
_cell.angle_alpha   90.00
_cell.angle_beta   90.00
_cell.angle_gamma   90.00
#
_symmetry.space_group_name_H-M   'P 1'
#
loop_
_entity.id
_entity.type
_entity.pdbx_description
1 polymer ?
#
loop_
_entity_poly.entity_id
_entity_poly.type
_entity_poly.pdbx_seq_one_letter_code
_entity_poly.pdbx_strand_id
1 'polypeptide(L)'
;MHLKCCEHPKRIRNPYLNKDVVVPCGKCNSCLQNKAMRYISAIRRERACWKYCLFVTLTYDNFNVPVLSRNGDCFFPKDIKHINPEQDNIFIDVNDLENNERDLKFISKQPYLLCLSPYDLQKFIKRYRSNLERYCAKNGYDKNKSAKVRYFGVGEYGETLYRPHYHVLFFFNTDVPSSKILELVRESWKFGIVDASFVAD
;
A
#
# COMPACT_ATOMS: atom_id res chain seq x y z
N MET A 1 22.89 17.87 6.45
CA MET A 1 23.50 17.19 7.62
C MET A 1 22.90 15.79 7.72
N HIS A 2 23.61 14.75 7.28
CA HIS A 2 23.12 13.37 7.33
C HIS A 2 23.31 12.78 8.73
N LEU A 3 22.22 12.68 9.50
CA LEU A 3 22.19 11.93 10.75
C LEU A 3 22.24 10.42 10.44
N LYS A 4 23.45 9.85 10.39
CA LYS A 4 23.65 8.42 10.09
C LYS A 4 23.44 7.50 11.30
N CYS A 5 23.62 8.01 12.52
CA CYS A 5 23.61 7.24 13.76
C CYS A 5 22.34 7.43 14.57
N CYS A 6 21.91 6.37 15.27
CA CYS A 6 20.77 6.40 16.17
C CYS A 6 21.02 7.38 17.32
N GLU A 7 20.05 8.26 17.60
CA GLU A 7 20.12 9.26 18.69
C GLU A 7 19.99 8.61 20.08
N HIS A 8 19.30 7.48 20.18
CA HIS A 8 18.99 6.81 21.45
C HIS A 8 19.32 5.29 21.42
N PRO A 9 20.58 4.89 21.24
CA PRO A 9 20.93 3.47 21.16
C PRO A 9 20.57 2.72 22.47
N LYS A 10 20.16 1.46 22.34
CA LYS A 10 19.78 0.60 23.47
C LYS A 10 20.78 -0.54 23.63
N ARG A 11 21.07 -0.92 24.87
CA ARG A 11 21.85 -2.13 25.18
C ARG A 11 20.89 -3.29 25.43
N ILE A 12 21.07 -4.39 24.72
CA ILE A 12 20.28 -5.62 24.91
C ILE A 12 21.22 -6.80 25.09
N ARG A 13 20.84 -7.78 25.91
CA ARG A 13 21.58 -9.04 26.05
C ARG A 13 21.15 -9.99 24.94
N ASN A 14 22.08 -10.37 24.06
CA ASN A 14 21.82 -11.35 23.01
C ASN A 14 21.80 -12.77 23.62
N PRO A 15 20.66 -13.50 23.61
CA PRO A 15 20.56 -14.81 24.23
C PRO A 15 21.43 -15.87 23.55
N TYR A 16 21.74 -15.72 22.26
CA TYR A 16 22.54 -16.68 21.49
C TYR A 16 24.04 -16.57 21.77
N LEU A 17 24.52 -15.37 22.11
CA LEU A 17 25.95 -15.09 22.33
C LEU A 17 26.29 -14.86 23.81
N ASN A 18 25.27 -14.78 24.67
CA ASN A 18 25.38 -14.40 26.07
C ASN A 18 26.18 -13.10 26.31
N LYS A 19 26.07 -12.14 25.38
CA LYS A 19 26.80 -10.87 25.39
C LYS A 19 25.85 -9.69 25.24
N ASP A 20 26.19 -8.59 25.89
CA ASP A 20 25.53 -7.30 25.70
C ASP A 20 25.92 -6.72 24.34
N VAL A 21 24.92 -6.39 23.53
CA VAL A 21 25.08 -5.74 22.23
C VAL A 21 24.32 -4.42 22.21
N VAL A 22 24.85 -3.44 21.50
CA VAL A 22 24.20 -2.14 21.29
C VAL A 22 23.40 -2.20 20.00
N VAL A 23 22.11 -1.85 20.08
CA VAL A 23 21.18 -1.84 18.95
C VAL A 23 20.51 -0.48 18.77
N PRO A 24 20.11 -0.09 17.54
CA PRO A 24 19.36 1.14 17.30
C PRO A 24 17.98 1.09 17.99
N CYS A 25 17.44 2.25 18.41
CA CYS A 25 16.12 2.31 19.07
C CYS A 25 14.94 1.94 18.17
N GLY A 26 15.09 2.09 16.84
CA GLY A 26 14.04 1.85 15.86
C GLY A 26 12.97 2.95 15.75
N LYS A 27 13.07 4.04 16.53
CA LYS A 27 12.03 5.08 16.62
C LYS A 27 12.49 6.52 16.34
N CYS A 28 13.76 6.86 16.58
CA CYS A 28 14.29 8.21 16.27
C CYS A 28 14.34 8.46 14.76
N ASN A 29 14.41 9.73 14.35
CA ASN A 29 14.43 10.15 12.94
C ASN A 29 15.51 9.42 12.14
N SER A 30 16.71 9.31 12.71
CA SER A 30 17.83 8.58 12.13
C SER A 30 17.51 7.09 11.89
N CYS A 31 16.82 6.43 12.82
CA CYS A 31 16.38 5.04 12.67
C CYS A 31 15.28 4.89 11.61
N LEU A 32 14.33 5.81 11.54
CA LEU A 32 13.25 5.81 10.56
C LEU A 32 13.80 6.03 9.14
N GLN A 33 14.70 6.99 8.97
CA GLN A 33 15.42 7.22 7.71
C GLN A 33 16.23 5.98 7.30
N ASN A 34 16.98 5.38 8.23
CA ASN A 34 17.72 4.15 7.94
C ASN A 34 16.79 3.00 7.54
N LYS A 35 15.61 2.88 8.15
CA LYS A 35 14.59 1.88 7.76
C LYS A 35 14.08 2.14 6.35
N ALA A 36 13.74 3.38 6.01
CA ALA A 36 13.32 3.77 4.66
C ALA A 36 14.42 3.48 3.62
N MET A 37 15.67 3.82 3.92
CA MET A 37 16.83 3.54 3.06
C MET A 37 17.03 2.04 2.80
N ARG A 38 16.72 1.17 3.79
CA ARG A 38 16.75 -0.28 3.59
C ARG A 38 15.69 -0.74 2.58
N TYR A 39 14.46 -0.22 2.65
CA TYR A 39 13.42 -0.51 1.67
C TYR A 39 13.81 -0.02 0.28
N ILE A 40 14.28 1.24 0.16
CA ILE A 40 14.76 1.81 -1.11
C ILE A 40 15.84 0.93 -1.72
N SER A 41 16.81 0.51 -0.91
CA SER A 41 17.91 -0.35 -1.39
C SER A 41 17.41 -1.72 -1.84
N ALA A 42 16.44 -2.30 -1.14
CA ALA A 42 15.82 -3.57 -1.54
C ALA A 42 15.04 -3.42 -2.86
N ILE A 43 14.22 -2.37 -2.99
CA ILE A 43 13.45 -2.06 -4.20
C ILE A 43 14.37 -1.84 -5.40
N ARG A 44 15.46 -1.07 -5.22
CA ARG A 44 16.45 -0.82 -6.29
C ARG A 44 17.13 -2.11 -6.74
N ARG A 45 17.54 -2.97 -5.81
CA ARG A 45 18.12 -4.28 -6.14
C ARG A 45 17.13 -5.17 -6.84
N GLU A 46 15.88 -5.19 -6.37
CA GLU A 46 14.83 -5.98 -7.01
C GLU A 46 14.61 -5.47 -8.44
N ARG A 47 14.38 -4.16 -8.66
CA ARG A 47 14.22 -3.55 -9.99
C ARG A 47 15.35 -3.98 -10.94
N ALA A 48 16.61 -3.97 -10.50
CA ALA A 48 17.75 -4.34 -11.34
C ALA A 48 17.73 -5.81 -11.82
N CYS A 49 17.00 -6.70 -11.13
CA CYS A 49 16.88 -8.12 -11.50
C CYS A 49 15.75 -8.41 -12.49
N TRP A 50 14.89 -7.43 -12.80
CA TRP A 50 13.68 -7.63 -13.61
C TRP A 50 13.62 -6.64 -14.76
N LYS A 51 13.16 -7.11 -15.93
CA LYS A 51 13.05 -6.28 -17.14
C LYS A 51 11.99 -5.18 -16.99
N TYR A 52 10.90 -5.48 -16.29
CA TYR A 52 9.80 -4.55 -16.11
C TYR A 52 9.57 -4.23 -14.64
N CYS A 53 9.38 -2.93 -14.39
CA CYS A 53 8.90 -2.40 -13.13
C CYS A 53 7.62 -1.60 -13.40
N LEU A 54 6.51 -2.00 -12.79
CA LEU A 54 5.21 -1.34 -12.95
C LEU A 54 4.81 -0.71 -11.62
N PHE A 55 4.57 0.60 -11.63
CA PHE A 55 4.03 1.33 -10.49
C PHE A 55 2.51 1.39 -10.61
N VAL A 56 1.82 1.04 -9.53
CA VAL A 56 0.36 0.96 -9.47
C VAL A 56 -0.13 1.67 -8.21
N THR A 57 -1.10 2.56 -8.38
CA THR A 57 -1.84 3.19 -7.29
C THR A 57 -3.28 2.68 -7.30
N LEU A 58 -3.70 2.08 -6.19
CA LEU A 58 -5.06 1.56 -5.99
C LEU A 58 -5.78 2.48 -5.02
N THR A 59 -6.78 3.21 -5.52
CA THR A 59 -7.57 4.12 -4.70
C THR A 59 -8.97 3.56 -4.52
N TYR A 60 -9.45 3.55 -3.28
CA TYR A 60 -10.82 3.15 -3.00
C TYR A 60 -11.81 4.21 -3.50
N ASP A 61 -12.93 3.78 -4.08
CA ASP A 61 -14.08 4.64 -4.33
C ASP A 61 -14.94 4.81 -3.05
N ASN A 62 -15.96 5.65 -3.13
CA ASN A 62 -16.75 6.05 -1.97
C ASN A 62 -17.56 4.90 -1.34
N PHE A 63 -17.92 3.89 -2.12
CA PHE A 63 -18.81 2.81 -1.70
C PHE A 63 -18.02 1.56 -1.28
N ASN A 64 -16.79 1.45 -1.77
CA ASN A 64 -15.91 0.31 -1.57
C ASN A 64 -14.74 0.61 -0.64
N VAL A 65 -14.66 1.79 -0.02
CA VAL A 65 -13.68 2.07 1.03
C VAL A 65 -14.09 1.36 2.34
N PRO A 66 -13.24 0.53 2.96
CA PRO A 66 -13.53 -0.02 4.27
C PRO A 66 -13.67 1.10 5.31
N VAL A 67 -14.69 1.00 6.15
CA VAL A 67 -14.91 1.92 7.26
C VAL A 67 -14.95 1.17 8.59
N LEU A 68 -14.34 1.76 9.61
CA LEU A 68 -14.36 1.29 10.98
C LEU A 68 -15.36 2.12 11.78
N SER A 69 -16.33 1.46 12.41
CA SER A 69 -17.28 2.10 13.32
C SER A 69 -16.67 2.31 14.71
N ARG A 70 -17.28 3.19 15.50
CA ARG A 70 -16.96 3.34 16.92
C ARG A 70 -17.09 2.06 17.75
N ASN A 71 -17.94 1.12 17.32
CA ASN A 71 -18.14 -0.15 18.00
C ASN A 71 -17.07 -1.18 17.65
N GLY A 72 -16.14 -0.85 16.75
CA GLY A 72 -15.09 -1.75 16.28
C GLY A 72 -15.50 -2.60 15.07
N ASP A 73 -16.70 -2.39 14.53
CA ASP A 73 -17.15 -3.10 13.33
C ASP A 73 -16.49 -2.53 12.07
N CYS A 74 -16.02 -3.40 11.19
CA CYS A 74 -15.48 -3.01 9.90
C CYS A 74 -16.41 -3.49 8.78
N PHE A 75 -16.84 -2.59 7.92
CA PHE A 75 -17.74 -2.89 6.80
C PHE A 75 -17.48 -1.98 5.60
N PHE A 76 -18.09 -2.27 4.45
CA PHE A 76 -18.11 -1.37 3.32
C PHE A 76 -19.40 -0.54 3.32
N PRO A 77 -19.35 0.77 2.98
CA PRO A 77 -20.56 1.59 2.91
C PRO A 77 -21.66 1.01 2.02
N LYS A 78 -21.30 0.39 0.90
CA LYS A 78 -22.26 -0.30 0.01
C LYS A 78 -23.08 -1.41 0.67
N ASP A 79 -22.58 -2.00 1.76
CA ASP A 79 -23.24 -3.10 2.46
C ASP A 79 -24.30 -2.59 3.44
N ILE A 80 -24.36 -1.27 3.68
CA ILE A 80 -25.32 -0.64 4.60
C ILE A 80 -26.25 0.30 3.83
N LYS A 81 -27.53 -0.07 3.74
CA LYS A 81 -28.58 0.65 2.98
C LYS A 81 -28.83 2.09 3.42
N HIS A 82 -28.44 2.45 4.64
CA HIS A 82 -28.71 3.76 5.25
C HIS A 82 -27.47 4.66 5.32
N ILE A 83 -26.34 4.20 4.77
CA ILE A 83 -25.12 5.00 4.71
C ILE A 83 -25.01 5.62 3.32
N ASN A 84 -25.12 6.94 3.25
CA ASN A 84 -24.75 7.73 2.08
C ASN A 84 -23.39 8.40 2.33
N PRO A 85 -22.30 7.92 1.70
CA PRO A 85 -20.95 8.45 1.90
C PRO A 85 -20.80 9.95 1.68
N GLU A 86 -21.63 10.54 0.82
CA GLU A 86 -21.59 11.96 0.48
C GLU A 86 -22.35 12.83 1.50
N GLN A 87 -23.32 12.26 2.22
CA GLN A 87 -24.16 12.99 3.18
C GLN A 87 -23.78 12.70 4.64
N ASP A 88 -23.18 11.54 4.92
CA ASP A 88 -22.89 11.07 6.28
C ASP A 88 -21.48 11.46 6.78
N ASN A 89 -20.83 12.44 6.14
CA ASN A 89 -19.50 12.93 6.51
C ASN A 89 -18.44 11.82 6.66
N ILE A 90 -18.54 10.76 5.85
CA ILE A 90 -17.59 9.63 5.89
C ILE A 90 -16.20 10.07 5.40
N PHE A 91 -16.16 11.05 4.50
CA PHE A 91 -14.91 11.64 4.01
C PHE A 91 -14.51 12.81 4.90
N ILE A 92 -13.28 12.76 5.41
CA ILE A 92 -12.69 13.83 6.19
C ILE A 92 -11.92 14.72 5.21
N ASP A 93 -12.41 15.92 4.92
CA ASP A 93 -11.59 16.95 4.26
C ASP A 93 -10.67 17.59 5.31
N VAL A 94 -9.35 17.54 5.11
CA VAL A 94 -8.42 18.24 6.02
C VAL A 94 -8.55 19.76 5.95
N ASN A 95 -9.09 20.32 4.89
CA ASN A 95 -9.29 21.77 4.81
C ASN A 95 -10.38 22.22 5.79
N ASP A 96 -11.32 21.33 6.15
CA ASP A 96 -12.29 21.57 7.23
C ASP A 96 -11.66 21.46 8.63
N LEU A 97 -10.41 20.96 8.73
CA LEU A 97 -9.62 20.96 9.96
C LEU A 97 -8.86 22.28 10.07
N GLU A 98 -9.57 23.40 10.16
CA GLU A 98 -8.95 24.72 10.32
C GLU A 98 -8.11 24.79 11.62
N ASN A 99 -6.80 24.94 11.44
CA ASN A 99 -5.85 25.59 12.35
C ASN A 99 -5.92 25.25 13.85
N ASN A 100 -5.48 24.05 14.22
CA ASN A 100 -4.46 23.80 15.26
C ASN A 100 -4.37 22.29 15.51
N GLU A 101 -3.15 21.75 15.52
CA GLU A 101 -2.78 20.38 15.89
C GLU A 101 -3.83 19.27 15.68
N ARG A 102 -3.80 18.61 14.50
CA ARG A 102 -4.20 17.19 14.31
C ARG A 102 -5.28 16.72 15.29
N ASP A 103 -6.45 17.34 15.22
CA ASP A 103 -7.42 17.27 16.30
C ASP A 103 -7.99 15.83 16.39
N LEU A 104 -7.32 14.97 17.15
CA LEU A 104 -7.79 13.64 17.51
C LEU A 104 -9.21 13.72 18.08
N LYS A 105 -9.59 14.87 18.64
CA LYS A 105 -10.94 15.21 19.05
C LYS A 105 -11.93 15.26 17.88
N PHE A 106 -11.60 15.87 16.75
CA PHE A 106 -12.46 15.87 15.56
C PHE A 106 -12.58 14.47 14.96
N ILE A 107 -11.46 13.77 14.78
CA ILE A 107 -11.44 12.38 14.29
C ILE A 107 -12.27 11.49 15.22
N SER A 108 -12.15 11.68 16.55
CA SER A 108 -12.92 10.92 17.52
C SER A 108 -14.42 11.19 17.45
N LYS A 109 -14.85 12.36 16.95
CA LYS A 109 -16.27 12.72 16.80
C LYS A 109 -16.93 12.07 15.60
N GLN A 110 -16.16 11.62 14.62
CA GLN A 110 -16.72 10.95 13.45
C GLN A 110 -17.31 9.59 13.83
N PRO A 111 -18.50 9.23 13.30
CA PRO A 111 -19.11 7.92 13.55
C PRO A 111 -18.33 6.79 12.87
N TYR A 112 -17.60 7.12 11.79
CA TYR A 112 -16.88 6.18 10.94
C TYR A 112 -15.47 6.71 10.61
N LEU A 113 -14.51 5.80 10.51
CA LEU A 113 -13.13 6.09 10.09
C LEU A 113 -12.76 5.27 8.85
N LEU A 114 -12.22 5.93 7.82
CA LEU A 114 -11.71 5.24 6.64
C LEU A 114 -10.50 4.37 7.01
N CYS A 115 -10.46 3.12 6.55
CA CYS A 115 -9.35 2.23 6.84
C CYS A 115 -8.86 1.43 5.62
N LEU A 116 -7.62 0.97 5.72
CA LEU A 116 -7.00 0.07 4.75
C LEU A 116 -7.29 -1.38 5.13
N SER A 117 -7.64 -2.20 4.14
CA SER A 117 -7.79 -3.65 4.29
C SER A 117 -6.64 -4.40 3.60
N PRO A 118 -5.65 -4.94 4.32
CA PRO A 118 -4.56 -5.72 3.73
C PRO A 118 -5.06 -6.93 2.93
N TYR A 119 -6.25 -7.43 3.29
CA TYR A 119 -6.92 -8.52 2.60
C TYR A 119 -7.37 -8.15 1.19
N ASP A 120 -7.79 -6.90 0.97
CA ASP A 120 -8.17 -6.43 -0.37
C ASP A 120 -6.95 -6.33 -1.29
N LEU A 121 -5.82 -5.84 -0.77
CA LEU A 121 -4.55 -5.83 -1.50
C LEU A 121 -4.12 -7.26 -1.84
N GLN A 122 -4.22 -8.19 -0.88
CA GLN A 122 -3.93 -9.59 -1.12
C GLN A 122 -4.81 -10.19 -2.23
N LYS A 123 -6.13 -9.94 -2.19
CA LYS A 123 -7.09 -10.40 -3.21
C LYS A 123 -6.79 -9.80 -4.57
N PHE A 124 -6.46 -8.50 -4.62
CA PHE A 124 -6.04 -7.83 -5.84
C PHE A 124 -4.83 -8.52 -6.48
N ILE A 125 -3.77 -8.77 -5.71
CA ILE A 125 -2.54 -9.42 -6.21
C ILE A 125 -2.85 -10.84 -6.70
N LYS A 126 -3.67 -11.61 -5.97
CA LYS A 126 -4.10 -12.95 -6.38
C LYS A 126 -4.88 -12.92 -7.69
N ARG A 127 -5.84 -11.99 -7.83
CA ARG A 127 -6.63 -11.81 -9.06
C ARG A 127 -5.73 -11.43 -10.24
N TYR A 128 -4.83 -10.46 -10.06
CA TYR A 128 -3.92 -10.03 -11.10
C TYR A 128 -3.03 -11.17 -11.60
N ARG A 129 -2.39 -11.91 -10.70
CA ARG A 129 -1.57 -13.07 -11.06
C ARG A 129 -2.37 -14.11 -11.83
N SER A 130 -3.58 -14.45 -11.34
CA SER A 130 -4.43 -15.45 -12.01
C SER A 130 -4.90 -14.99 -13.39
N ASN A 131 -5.29 -13.72 -13.53
CA ASN A 131 -5.71 -13.16 -14.81
C ASN A 131 -4.56 -13.14 -15.83
N LEU A 132 -3.36 -12.74 -15.39
CA LEU A 132 -2.16 -12.76 -16.23
C LEU A 132 -1.79 -14.18 -16.67
N GLU A 133 -1.80 -15.14 -15.75
CA GLU A 133 -1.50 -16.55 -16.05
C GLU A 133 -2.49 -17.13 -17.07
N ARG A 134 -3.80 -16.90 -16.89
CA ARG A 134 -4.83 -17.34 -17.85
C ARG A 134 -4.66 -16.69 -19.21
N TYR A 135 -4.36 -15.39 -19.25
CA TYR A 135 -4.10 -14.69 -20.51
C TYR A 135 -2.88 -15.29 -21.23
N CYS A 136 -1.80 -15.58 -20.50
CA CYS A 136 -0.61 -16.20 -21.06
C CYS A 136 -0.93 -17.57 -21.66
N ALA A 137 -1.61 -18.43 -20.89
CA ALA A 137 -1.99 -19.77 -21.33
C ALA A 137 -2.88 -19.76 -22.59
N LYS A 138 -3.84 -18.82 -22.66
CA LYS A 138 -4.76 -18.71 -23.81
C LYS A 138 -4.08 -18.23 -25.09
N ASN A 139 -3.03 -17.42 -24.99
CA ASN A 139 -2.42 -16.74 -26.15
C ASN A 139 -1.00 -17.26 -26.46
N GLY A 140 -0.57 -18.37 -25.85
CA GLY A 140 0.73 -18.98 -26.14
C GLY A 140 1.94 -18.26 -25.55
N TYR A 141 1.77 -17.39 -24.55
CA TYR A 141 2.90 -16.77 -23.84
C TYR A 141 3.46 -17.69 -22.75
N ASP A 142 4.76 -17.58 -22.48
CA ASP A 142 5.42 -18.35 -21.43
C ASP A 142 4.89 -18.00 -20.03
N LYS A 143 4.05 -18.89 -19.49
CA LYS A 143 3.47 -18.76 -18.14
C LYS A 143 4.52 -18.77 -17.03
N ASN A 144 5.70 -19.37 -17.24
CA ASN A 144 6.72 -19.46 -16.20
C ASN A 144 7.43 -18.11 -15.98
N LYS A 145 7.52 -17.28 -17.03
CA LYS A 145 7.98 -15.89 -16.90
C LYS A 145 6.97 -15.04 -16.14
N SER A 146 5.68 -15.17 -16.48
CA SER A 146 4.62 -14.34 -15.90
C SER A 146 4.14 -14.78 -14.51
N ALA A 147 4.29 -16.05 -14.11
CA ALA A 147 3.93 -16.52 -12.77
C ALA A 147 4.79 -15.93 -11.64
N LYS A 148 5.96 -15.36 -11.95
CA LYS A 148 6.91 -14.83 -10.97
C LYS A 148 6.73 -13.34 -10.68
N VAL A 149 5.51 -12.80 -10.75
CA VAL A 149 5.26 -11.39 -10.36
C VAL A 149 5.63 -11.19 -8.90
N ARG A 150 6.75 -10.50 -8.64
CA ARG A 150 7.13 -10.01 -7.30
C ARG A 150 6.55 -8.62 -7.09
N TYR A 151 6.42 -8.22 -5.84
CA TYR A 151 5.87 -6.91 -5.53
C TYR A 151 6.44 -6.32 -4.25
N PHE A 152 6.39 -4.99 -4.18
CA PHE A 152 6.54 -4.21 -2.95
C PHE A 152 5.29 -3.33 -2.83
N GLY A 153 4.56 -3.44 -1.71
CA GLY A 153 3.30 -2.72 -1.49
C GLY A 153 3.32 -1.93 -0.20
N VAL A 154 2.74 -0.72 -0.23
CA VAL A 154 2.56 0.16 0.92
C VAL A 154 1.13 0.69 0.90
N GLY A 155 0.51 0.77 2.07
CA GLY A 155 -0.76 1.46 2.25
C GLY A 155 -0.51 2.84 2.83
N GLU A 156 -1.12 3.86 2.24
CA GLU A 156 -0.96 5.26 2.60
C GLU A 156 -2.32 5.95 2.66
N TYR A 157 -2.36 7.11 3.31
CA TYR A 157 -3.54 7.95 3.41
C TYR A 157 -3.26 9.25 2.70
N GLY A 158 -4.17 9.68 1.82
CA GLY A 158 -4.01 10.92 1.07
C GLY A 158 -4.03 12.14 1.98
N GLU A 159 -3.28 13.18 1.63
CA GLU A 159 -3.14 14.38 2.47
C GLU A 159 -4.44 15.15 2.61
N THR A 160 -5.24 15.27 1.54
CA THR A 160 -6.44 16.12 1.50
C THR A 160 -7.70 15.46 2.06
N LEU A 161 -7.96 14.21 1.71
CA LEU A 161 -9.22 13.53 2.05
C LEU A 161 -9.03 12.36 3.02
N TYR A 162 -7.80 12.20 3.55
CA TYR A 162 -7.37 10.98 4.25
C TYR A 162 -7.81 9.70 3.53
N ARG A 163 -7.82 9.74 2.19
CA ARG A 163 -8.34 8.62 1.41
C ARG A 163 -7.33 7.48 1.45
N PRO A 164 -7.71 6.30 1.96
CA PRO A 164 -6.83 5.14 1.96
C PRO A 164 -6.54 4.72 0.52
N HIS A 165 -5.28 4.47 0.22
CA HIS A 165 -4.83 3.96 -1.06
C HIS A 165 -3.60 3.06 -0.89
N TYR A 166 -3.32 2.24 -1.90
CA TYR A 166 -2.12 1.42 -1.95
C TYR A 166 -1.22 1.86 -3.08
N HIS A 167 0.07 1.94 -2.81
CA HIS A 167 1.11 1.99 -3.82
C HIS A 167 1.76 0.62 -3.92
N VAL A 168 1.85 0.10 -5.15
CA VAL A 168 2.41 -1.22 -5.43
C VAL A 168 3.40 -1.10 -6.58
N LEU A 169 4.63 -1.55 -6.34
CA LEU A 169 5.59 -1.83 -7.40
C LEU A 169 5.52 -3.31 -7.73
N PHE A 170 5.29 -3.64 -8.99
CA PHE A 170 5.41 -5.00 -9.52
C PHE A 170 6.71 -5.17 -10.28
N PHE A 171 7.37 -6.31 -10.09
CA PHE A 171 8.59 -6.70 -10.78
C PHE A 171 8.38 -8.04 -11.46
N PHE A 172 8.59 -8.11 -12.77
CA PHE A 172 8.34 -9.31 -13.56
C PHE A 172 9.04 -9.26 -14.92
N ASN A 173 9.12 -10.42 -15.57
CA ASN A 173 9.50 -10.57 -16.96
C ASN A 173 8.29 -11.09 -17.72
N THR A 174 8.00 -10.54 -18.89
CA THR A 174 6.91 -11.03 -19.74
C THR A 174 7.13 -10.60 -21.17
N ASP A 175 6.57 -11.36 -22.10
CA ASP A 175 6.49 -10.98 -23.51
C ASP A 175 5.08 -10.43 -23.85
N VAL A 176 4.18 -10.38 -22.87
CA VAL A 176 2.84 -9.80 -23.00
C VAL A 176 2.95 -8.28 -23.24
N PRO A 177 2.20 -7.73 -24.21
CA PRO A 177 2.20 -6.29 -24.48
C PRO A 177 1.85 -5.42 -23.26
N SER A 178 2.56 -4.31 -23.09
CA SER A 178 2.38 -3.37 -21.98
C SER A 178 0.93 -2.88 -21.84
N SER A 179 0.24 -2.61 -22.94
CA SER A 179 -1.18 -2.21 -22.95
C SER A 179 -2.07 -3.26 -22.27
N LYS A 180 -1.85 -4.54 -22.59
CA LYS A 180 -2.60 -5.64 -21.98
C LYS A 180 -2.26 -5.81 -20.51
N ILE A 181 -1.00 -5.62 -20.11
CA ILE A 181 -0.63 -5.64 -18.70
C ILE A 181 -1.39 -4.58 -17.90
N LEU A 182 -1.44 -3.34 -18.41
CA LEU A 182 -2.17 -2.25 -17.77
C LEU A 182 -3.67 -2.54 -17.67
N GLU A 183 -4.26 -3.10 -18.72
CA GLU A 183 -5.66 -3.54 -18.72
C GLU A 183 -5.92 -4.59 -17.63
N LEU A 184 -5.11 -5.67 -17.57
CA LEU A 184 -5.27 -6.73 -16.59
C LEU A 184 -5.12 -6.24 -15.14
N VAL A 185 -4.24 -5.26 -14.91
CA VAL A 185 -4.08 -4.62 -13.60
C VAL A 185 -5.34 -3.85 -13.22
N ARG A 186 -5.88 -3.03 -14.13
CA ARG A 186 -7.13 -2.28 -13.91
C ARG A 186 -8.30 -3.20 -13.63
N GLU A 187 -8.43 -4.29 -14.39
CA GLU A 187 -9.49 -5.29 -14.19
C GLU A 187 -9.39 -6.03 -12.86
N SER A 188 -8.21 -6.07 -12.23
CA SER A 188 -7.98 -6.85 -11.01
C SER A 188 -8.38 -6.12 -9.73
N TRP A 189 -8.48 -4.79 -9.77
CA TRP A 189 -9.02 -3.98 -8.68
C TRP A 189 -10.53 -3.82 -8.86
N LYS A 190 -11.31 -4.02 -7.80
CA LYS A 190 -12.78 -4.02 -7.85
C LYS A 190 -13.41 -2.99 -6.91
N PHE A 191 -12.58 -2.14 -6.33
CA PHE A 191 -12.96 -1.28 -5.21
C PHE A 191 -12.72 0.21 -5.50
N GLY A 192 -12.42 0.56 -6.75
CA GLY A 192 -12.25 1.95 -7.15
C GLY A 192 -11.29 2.12 -8.32
N ILE A 193 -10.52 3.20 -8.26
CA ILE A 193 -9.68 3.69 -9.34
C ILE A 193 -8.30 3.03 -9.30
N VAL A 194 -7.76 2.75 -10.48
CA VAL A 194 -6.40 2.26 -10.66
C VAL A 194 -5.65 3.22 -11.57
N ASP A 195 -4.58 3.79 -11.04
CA ASP A 195 -3.54 4.41 -11.84
C ASP A 195 -2.36 3.45 -11.98
N ALA A 196 -1.81 3.30 -13.18
CA ALA A 196 -0.73 2.35 -13.41
C ALA A 196 0.16 2.83 -14.56
N SER A 197 1.47 2.81 -14.34
CA SER A 197 2.47 3.22 -15.31
C SER A 197 3.74 2.40 -15.17
N PHE A 198 4.40 2.12 -16.30
CA PHE A 198 5.72 1.52 -16.27
C PHE A 198 6.73 2.56 -15.82
N VAL A 199 7.59 2.17 -14.88
CA VAL A 199 8.66 3.02 -14.39
C VAL A 199 9.74 3.05 -15.48
N ALA A 200 9.95 4.23 -16.08
CA ALA A 200 11.01 4.46 -17.04
C ALA A 200 12.39 4.16 -16.42
N ASP A 201 13.37 3.92 -17.29
CA ASP A 201 14.73 3.62 -16.85
C ASP A 201 15.49 4.81 -16.26
#